data_AF-A0A5N7C669-F1
#
_entry.id   AF-A0A5N7C669-F1
#
_cell.length_a   1.000
_cell.length_b   1.000
_cell.length_c   1.000
_cell.angle_alpha   90.00
_cell.angle_beta   90.00
_cell.angle_gamma   90.00
#
_symmetry.space_group_name_H-M   'P 1'
#
loop_
_entity.id
_entity.type
_entity.pdbx_description
1 polymer ?
#
loop_
_entity_poly.entity_id
_entity_poly.type
_entity_poly.pdbx_seq_one_letter_code
_entity_poly.pdbx_strand_id
1 'polypeptide(L)'
;MGSRAESDIDAMRRTLEEMGIDLSDNTESFVSRCIAAQSFADYLTDSDTDTENSTLPPSRRWVWYCKLPGCPKYYSAWTCKTNFLLHLYETPIHREDDNTKTRESRRKLARSWRKETAYDLSEPKETPPQHNDYQGGSS
;
A
#
# COMPACT_ATOMS: atom_id res chain seq x y z
N MET A 1 40.02 -17.82 15.03
CA MET A 1 39.60 -16.52 14.47
C MET A 1 38.11 -16.60 14.24
N GLY A 2 37.31 -16.27 15.27
CA GLY A 2 35.84 -16.27 15.17
C GLY A 2 35.39 -15.08 14.34
N SER A 3 34.44 -15.33 13.44
CA SER A 3 34.02 -14.34 12.46
C SER A 3 33.13 -13.28 13.10
N ARG A 4 33.24 -12.02 12.65
CA ARG A 4 32.50 -10.87 13.18
C ARG A 4 30.98 -11.09 13.23
N ALA A 5 30.46 -11.94 12.35
CA ALA A 5 29.06 -12.34 12.29
C ALA A 5 28.61 -13.24 13.46
N GLU A 6 29.48 -14.12 13.98
CA GLU A 6 29.15 -14.97 15.12
C GLU A 6 29.03 -14.15 16.42
N SER A 7 29.84 -13.09 16.54
CA SER A 7 29.77 -12.14 17.65
C SER A 7 28.47 -11.33 17.66
N ASP A 8 27.96 -10.97 16.48
CA ASP A 8 26.73 -10.18 16.37
C ASP A 8 25.49 -11.02 16.68
N ILE A 9 25.50 -12.31 16.29
CA ILE A 9 24.42 -13.26 16.61
C ILE A 9 24.37 -13.55 18.11
N ASP A 10 25.52 -13.72 18.77
CA ASP A 10 25.59 -14.00 20.21
C ASP A 10 25.20 -12.77 21.05
N ALA A 11 25.51 -11.56 20.57
CA ALA A 11 25.06 -10.31 21.18
C ALA A 11 23.54 -10.10 21.07
N MET A 12 22.94 -10.43 19.92
CA MET A 12 21.48 -10.41 19.73
C MET A 12 20.77 -11.46 20.60
N ARG A 13 21.36 -12.65 20.73
CA ARG A 13 20.82 -13.71 21.59
C ARG A 13 20.80 -13.30 23.07
N ARG A 14 21.88 -12.68 23.56
CA ARG A 14 21.94 -12.21 24.96
C ARG A 14 20.94 -11.10 25.26
N THR A 15 20.73 -10.17 24.33
CA THR A 15 19.70 -9.13 24.50
C THR A 15 18.29 -9.71 24.54
N LEU A 16 18.04 -10.80 23.82
CA LEU A 16 16.75 -11.51 23.84
C LEU A 16 16.53 -12.31 25.13
N GLU A 17 17.58 -12.95 25.66
CA GLU A 17 17.53 -13.67 26.95
C GLU A 17 17.30 -12.69 28.13
N GLU A 18 17.87 -11.48 28.07
CA GLU A 18 17.69 -10.43 29.09
C GLU A 18 16.26 -9.84 29.12
N MET A 19 15.51 -9.98 28.02
CA MET A 19 14.09 -9.60 27.92
C MET A 19 13.12 -10.73 28.31
N GLY A 20 13.61 -11.90 28.74
CA GLY A 20 12.78 -12.99 29.28
C GLY A 20 11.91 -13.72 28.25
N ILE A 21 12.35 -13.79 26.99
CA ILE A 21 11.56 -14.32 25.87
C ILE A 21 11.97 -15.77 25.57
N ASP A 22 11.06 -16.71 25.81
CA ASP A 22 11.21 -18.13 25.42
C ASP A 22 11.00 -18.32 23.91
N LEU A 23 11.99 -18.93 23.25
CA LEU A 23 12.18 -18.93 21.80
C LEU A 23 11.51 -20.12 21.08
N SER A 24 10.76 -20.97 21.79
CA SER A 24 10.39 -22.29 21.28
C SER A 24 9.07 -22.37 20.48
N ASP A 25 8.11 -21.44 20.65
CA ASP A 25 6.80 -21.51 19.96
C ASP A 25 6.34 -20.17 19.32
N ASN A 26 7.07 -19.07 19.52
CA ASN A 26 6.63 -17.72 19.16
C ASN A 26 7.35 -17.08 17.96
N THR A 27 8.36 -17.75 17.39
CA THR A 27 9.22 -17.16 16.36
C THR A 27 8.50 -16.94 15.03
N GLU A 28 7.63 -17.84 14.58
CA GLU A 28 6.85 -17.63 13.34
C GLU A 28 5.80 -16.51 13.48
N SER A 29 5.15 -16.42 14.64
CA SER A 29 4.18 -15.37 14.96
C SER A 29 4.86 -14.01 15.11
N PHE A 30 6.02 -13.97 15.75
CA PHE A 30 6.82 -12.76 15.90
C PHE A 30 7.41 -12.30 14.58
N VAL A 31 8.01 -13.18 13.78
CA VAL A 31 8.54 -12.85 12.45
C VAL A 31 7.40 -12.36 11.55
N SER A 32 6.24 -12.99 11.57
CA SER A 32 5.06 -12.52 10.82
C SER A 32 4.59 -11.13 11.28
N ARG A 33 4.58 -10.87 12.59
CA ARG A 33 4.25 -9.54 13.15
C ARG A 33 5.29 -8.49 12.77
N CYS A 34 6.57 -8.84 12.79
CA CYS A 34 7.66 -7.96 12.36
C CYS A 34 7.57 -7.66 10.87
N ILE A 35 7.30 -8.66 10.03
CA ILE A 35 7.08 -8.46 8.58
C ILE A 35 5.86 -7.56 8.35
N ALA A 36 4.76 -7.79 9.06
CA ALA A 36 3.57 -6.95 8.96
C ALA A 36 3.85 -5.50 9.39
N ALA A 37 4.52 -5.30 10.52
CA ALA A 37 4.90 -3.99 11.04
C ALA A 37 5.89 -3.26 10.12
N GLN A 38 6.87 -3.97 9.57
CA GLN A 38 7.82 -3.45 8.57
C GLN A 38 7.06 -3.04 7.30
N SER A 39 6.13 -3.88 6.83
CA SER A 39 5.31 -3.55 5.66
C SER A 39 4.40 -2.34 5.90
N PHE A 40 3.92 -2.15 7.13
CA PHE A 40 3.12 -1.00 7.53
C PHE A 40 3.96 0.29 7.55
N ALA A 41 5.12 0.25 8.20
CA ALA A 41 6.07 1.37 8.24
C ALA A 41 6.51 1.79 6.83
N ASP A 42 6.67 0.82 5.92
CA ASP A 42 7.01 1.05 4.52
C ASP A 42 5.93 1.80 3.70
N TYR A 43 4.66 1.82 4.15
CA TYR A 43 3.64 2.67 3.54
C TYR A 43 3.73 4.12 4.02
N LEU A 44 4.12 4.33 5.27
CA LEU A 44 4.21 5.66 5.88
C LEU A 44 5.37 6.47 5.28
N THR A 45 6.44 5.82 4.84
CA THR A 45 7.68 6.47 4.38
C THR A 45 7.70 6.81 2.88
N ASP A 46 6.81 6.26 2.06
CA ASP A 46 6.99 6.24 0.59
C ASP A 46 5.73 6.69 -0.20
N SER A 47 4.72 7.19 0.50
CA SER A 47 3.53 7.69 -0.17
C SER A 47 3.74 9.07 -0.78
N ASP A 48 4.64 9.88 -0.21
CA ASP A 48 4.97 11.26 -0.55
C ASP A 48 3.92 11.95 -1.44
N THR A 49 2.72 12.11 -0.85
CA THR A 49 1.56 12.66 -1.54
C THR A 49 1.86 14.08 -2.03
N ASP A 50 2.61 14.85 -1.23
CA ASP A 50 2.95 16.22 -1.53
C ASP A 50 4.00 16.32 -2.64
N THR A 51 5.01 15.44 -2.66
CA THR A 51 5.93 15.36 -3.81
C THR A 51 5.21 14.94 -5.08
N GLU A 52 4.25 14.00 -5.05
CA GLU A 52 3.45 13.71 -6.25
C GLU A 52 2.61 14.92 -6.68
N ASN A 53 2.02 15.66 -5.74
CA ASN A 53 1.28 16.88 -6.07
C ASN A 53 2.20 17.98 -6.62
N SER A 54 3.47 18.03 -6.21
CA SER A 54 4.45 19.00 -6.71
C SER A 54 4.74 18.87 -8.21
N THR A 55 4.38 17.73 -8.83
CA THR A 55 4.49 17.55 -10.28
C THR A 55 3.35 18.24 -11.06
N LEU A 56 2.35 18.79 -10.37
CA LEU A 56 1.20 19.45 -10.95
C LEU A 56 1.25 20.97 -10.71
N PRO A 57 0.49 21.78 -11.48
CA PRO A 57 0.29 23.18 -11.16
C PRO A 57 -0.28 23.38 -9.74
N PRO A 58 -0.02 24.51 -9.06
CA PRO A 58 -0.48 24.74 -7.68
C PRO A 58 -2.01 24.67 -7.48
N SER A 59 -2.78 24.85 -8.55
CA SER A 59 -4.25 24.75 -8.55
C SER A 59 -4.75 23.31 -8.65
N ARG A 60 -3.86 22.33 -8.77
CA ARG A 60 -4.15 20.94 -9.09
C ARG A 60 -3.52 20.00 -8.07
N ARG A 61 -4.12 18.83 -7.92
CA ARG A 61 -3.61 17.75 -7.07
C ARG A 61 -3.99 16.39 -7.62
N TRP A 62 -3.32 15.35 -7.16
CA TRP A 62 -3.73 13.98 -7.40
C TRP A 62 -4.81 13.53 -6.43
N VAL A 63 -5.73 12.73 -6.95
CA VAL A 63 -6.69 11.93 -6.20
C VAL A 63 -6.60 10.48 -6.70
N TRP A 64 -6.66 9.51 -5.79
CA TRP A 64 -6.57 8.09 -6.12
C TRP A 64 -7.94 7.44 -6.00
N TYR A 65 -8.34 6.69 -7.02
CA TYR A 65 -9.60 5.95 -7.01
C TYR A 65 -9.33 4.45 -6.91
N CYS A 66 -10.15 3.72 -6.15
CA CYS A 66 -10.15 2.27 -6.24
C CYS A 66 -10.93 1.85 -7.50
N LYS A 67 -10.28 1.17 -8.43
CA LYS A 67 -10.89 0.77 -9.71
C LYS A 67 -11.03 -0.75 -9.84
N LEU A 68 -10.84 -1.51 -8.76
CA LEU A 68 -11.05 -2.97 -8.78
C LEU A 68 -12.54 -3.29 -8.66
N PRO A 69 -13.16 -3.91 -9.69
CA PRO A 69 -14.53 -4.38 -9.57
C PRO A 69 -14.67 -5.40 -8.43
N GLY A 70 -15.77 -5.31 -7.69
CA GLY A 70 -16.00 -6.17 -6.52
C GLY A 70 -15.38 -5.65 -5.21
N CYS A 71 -14.55 -4.61 -5.26
CA CYS A 71 -14.12 -3.94 -4.04
C CYS A 71 -15.30 -3.20 -3.39
N PRO A 72 -15.54 -3.34 -2.07
CA PRO A 72 -16.61 -2.61 -1.38
C PRO A 72 -16.45 -1.08 -1.47
N LYS A 73 -15.21 -0.62 -1.71
CA LYS A 73 -14.87 0.79 -1.91
C LYS A 73 -14.63 1.11 -3.39
N TYR A 74 -15.20 0.34 -4.30
CA TYR A 74 -15.10 0.61 -5.73
C TYR A 74 -15.49 2.07 -6.00
N TYR A 75 -14.60 2.76 -6.71
CA TYR A 75 -14.68 4.16 -7.07
C TYR A 75 -14.69 5.17 -5.91
N SER A 76 -14.37 4.73 -4.69
CA SER A 76 -14.03 5.65 -3.61
C SER A 76 -12.76 6.42 -3.95
N ALA A 77 -12.68 7.66 -3.47
CA ALA A 77 -11.59 8.59 -3.77
C ALA A 77 -10.78 8.90 -2.51
N TRP A 78 -9.46 8.90 -2.62
CA TRP A 78 -8.52 9.27 -1.58
C TRP A 78 -7.64 10.42 -2.04
N THR A 79 -7.45 11.41 -1.18
CA THR A 79 -6.57 12.57 -1.41
C THR A 79 -5.17 12.38 -0.82
N CYS A 80 -4.99 11.33 -0.03
CA CYS A 80 -3.72 10.90 0.55
C CYS A 80 -3.33 9.55 -0.03
N LYS A 81 -2.15 9.48 -0.65
CA LYS A 81 -1.62 8.26 -1.26
C LYS A 81 -1.36 7.17 -0.22
N THR A 82 -0.93 7.52 1.00
CA THR A 82 -0.68 6.55 2.08
C THR A 82 -1.97 5.78 2.38
N ASN A 83 -3.07 6.50 2.55
CA ASN A 83 -4.36 5.91 2.89
C ASN A 83 -4.89 5.03 1.75
N PHE A 84 -4.65 5.42 0.51
CA PHE A 84 -4.98 4.61 -0.65
C PHE A 84 -4.13 3.33 -0.72
N LEU A 85 -2.81 3.42 -0.53
CA LEU A 85 -1.93 2.26 -0.52
C LEU A 85 -2.25 1.31 0.64
N LEU A 86 -2.61 1.84 1.81
CA LEU A 86 -3.08 1.07 2.95
C LEU A 86 -4.37 0.32 2.60
N HIS A 87 -5.33 0.98 1.94
CA HIS A 87 -6.54 0.33 1.45
C HIS A 87 -6.22 -0.85 0.52
N LEU A 88 -5.29 -0.71 -0.42
CA LEU A 88 -4.85 -1.80 -1.29
C LEU A 88 -4.18 -2.95 -0.52
N TYR A 89 -3.51 -2.66 0.60
CA TYR A 89 -2.85 -3.68 1.41
C TYR A 89 -3.79 -4.43 2.36
N GLU A 90 -4.74 -3.73 2.97
CA GLU A 90 -5.59 -4.30 4.03
C GLU A 90 -6.83 -5.01 3.50
N THR A 91 -7.33 -4.62 2.32
CA THR A 91 -8.58 -5.17 1.81
C THR A 91 -8.35 -6.55 1.19
N PRO A 92 -9.06 -7.61 1.63
CA PRO A 92 -8.81 -8.98 1.17
C PRO A 92 -8.82 -9.16 -0.36
N ILE A 93 -9.77 -8.55 -1.06
CA ILE A 93 -9.88 -8.65 -2.52
C ILE A 93 -8.62 -8.10 -3.24
N HIS A 94 -7.94 -7.12 -2.66
CA HIS A 94 -6.67 -6.61 -3.18
C HIS A 94 -5.46 -7.46 -2.76
N ARG A 95 -5.54 -8.24 -1.68
CA ARG A 95 -4.46 -9.17 -1.31
C ARG A 95 -4.39 -10.35 -2.29
N GLU A 96 -5.54 -10.76 -2.80
CA GLU A 96 -5.67 -11.87 -3.75
C GLU A 96 -5.35 -11.45 -5.19
N ASP A 97 -5.57 -10.17 -5.54
CA ASP A 97 -5.26 -9.60 -6.86
C ASP A 97 -3.74 -9.49 -7.09
N ASP A 98 -3.26 -10.14 -8.15
CA ASP A 98 -1.86 -10.15 -8.57
C ASP A 98 -1.25 -8.76 -8.74
N ASN A 99 -2.05 -7.78 -9.18
CA ASN A 99 -1.61 -6.39 -9.38
C ASN A 99 -1.38 -5.62 -8.09
N THR A 100 -1.79 -6.18 -6.96
CA THR A 100 -1.66 -5.56 -5.64
C THR A 100 -0.96 -6.45 -4.62
N LYS A 101 -0.41 -7.62 -5.01
CA LYS A 101 0.37 -8.51 -4.14
C LYS A 101 1.68 -7.89 -3.65
N THR A 102 2.44 -7.27 -4.55
CA THR A 102 3.75 -6.69 -4.19
C THR A 102 3.64 -5.19 -3.93
N ARG A 103 4.58 -4.67 -3.13
CA ARG A 103 4.68 -3.22 -2.82
C ARG A 103 4.83 -2.40 -4.08
N GLU A 104 5.71 -2.83 -4.98
CA GLU A 104 5.95 -2.17 -6.26
C GLU A 104 4.69 -2.16 -7.14
N SER A 105 3.96 -3.28 -7.18
CA SER A 105 2.73 -3.39 -7.97
C SER A 105 1.65 -2.44 -7.43
N ARG A 106 1.44 -2.37 -6.11
CA ARG A 106 0.52 -1.39 -5.48
C ARG A 106 0.89 0.05 -5.84
N ARG A 107 2.18 0.40 -5.87
CA ARG A 107 2.65 1.75 -6.25
C ARG A 107 2.42 2.04 -7.73
N LYS A 108 2.73 1.08 -8.61
CA LYS A 108 2.48 1.19 -10.05
C LYS A 108 0.99 1.39 -10.33
N LEU A 109 0.15 0.66 -9.61
CA LEU A 109 -1.30 0.73 -9.68
C LEU A 109 -1.84 2.07 -9.14
N ALA A 110 -1.32 2.57 -8.02
CA ALA A 110 -1.67 3.91 -7.53
C ALA A 110 -1.36 5.00 -8.57
N ARG A 111 -0.22 4.91 -9.27
CA ARG A 111 0.12 5.85 -10.35
C ARG A 111 -0.80 5.73 -11.56
N SER A 112 -1.29 4.54 -11.91
CA SER A 112 -2.21 4.38 -13.04
C SER A 112 -3.66 4.74 -12.69
N TRP A 113 -4.03 4.66 -11.41
CA TRP A 113 -5.40 4.92 -10.95
C TRP A 113 -5.64 6.33 -10.46
N ARG A 114 -4.58 7.13 -10.26
CA ARG A 114 -4.72 8.53 -9.90
C ARG A 114 -5.32 9.36 -11.04
N LYS A 115 -5.97 10.45 -10.65
CA LYS A 115 -6.55 11.45 -11.53
C LYS A 115 -6.16 12.82 -11.01
N GLU A 116 -5.97 13.75 -11.93
CA GLU A 116 -5.79 15.14 -11.60
C GLU A 116 -7.15 15.73 -11.22
N THR A 117 -7.18 16.53 -10.16
CA THR A 117 -8.37 17.28 -9.76
C THR A 117 -7.99 18.64 -9.21
N ALA A 118 -8.96 19.55 -9.11
CA ALA A 118 -8.78 20.85 -8.47
C ALA A 118 -8.28 20.69 -7.01
N TYR A 119 -7.34 21.54 -6.59
CA TYR A 119 -6.72 21.44 -5.26
C TYR A 119 -7.74 21.58 -4.13
N ASP A 120 -8.74 22.45 -4.32
CA ASP A 120 -9.86 22.71 -3.43
C ASP A 120 -10.96 21.63 -3.48
N LEU A 121 -10.79 20.61 -4.33
CA LEU A 121 -11.76 19.53 -4.55
C LEU A 121 -13.14 20.04 -5.00
N SER A 122 -13.18 21.18 -5.69
CA SER A 122 -14.40 21.77 -6.24
C SER A 122 -14.99 20.95 -7.39
N GLU A 123 -14.16 20.20 -8.09
CA GLU A 123 -14.61 19.29 -9.15
C GLU A 123 -15.37 18.10 -8.56
N PRO A 124 -16.47 17.67 -9.18
CA PRO A 124 -17.18 16.48 -8.75
C PRO A 124 -16.26 15.25 -8.85
N LYS A 125 -16.35 14.36 -7.86
CA LYS A 125 -15.66 13.07 -7.92
C LYS A 125 -16.13 12.31 -9.14
N GLU A 126 -15.20 11.64 -9.83
CA GLU A 126 -15.57 10.78 -10.95
C GLU A 126 -16.57 9.71 -10.43
N THR A 127 -17.50 9.29 -11.29
CA THR A 127 -18.41 8.16 -11.02
C THR A 127 -17.97 6.93 -11.80
N PRO A 128 -18.27 5.71 -11.30
CA PRO A 128 -17.94 4.50 -12.04
C PRO A 128 -18.53 4.51 -13.45
N PRO A 129 -17.85 3.92 -14.46
CA PRO A 129 -18.41 3.76 -15.78
C PRO A 129 -19.75 3.00 -15.69
N GLN A 130 -20.79 3.50 -16.35
CA GLN A 130 -22.03 2.74 -16.46
C GLN A 130 -21.77 1.54 -17.37
N HIS A 131 -22.24 0.36 -16.98
CA HIS A 131 -21.99 -0.93 -17.63
C HIS A 131 -22.60 -1.06 -19.06
N ASN A 132 -23.10 0.02 -19.67
CA ASN A 132 -23.94 -0.03 -20.86
C ASN A 132 -23.22 0.22 -22.20
N ASP A 133 -21.89 0.37 -22.23
CA ASP A 133 -21.17 0.65 -23.49
C ASP A 133 -20.40 -0.55 -24.09
N TYR A 134 -20.66 -1.78 -23.64
CA TYR A 134 -20.13 -3.01 -24.27
C TYR A 134 -21.25 -3.85 -24.92
N GLN A 135 -22.02 -3.23 -25.83
CA GLN A 135 -22.70 -3.96 -26.91
C GLN A 135 -22.18 -3.41 -28.25
N GLY A 136 -21.26 -4.15 -28.87
CA GLY A 136 -20.79 -3.85 -30.23
C GLY A 136 -19.35 -4.34 -30.45
N GLY A 137 -19.06 -5.40 -31.18
CA GLY A 137 -19.92 -6.19 -32.04
C GLY A 137 -19.38 -7.61 -32.20
N SER A 138 -20.33 -8.53 -32.31
CA SER A 138 -20.13 -9.78 -33.04
C SER A 138 -20.65 -9.54 -34.44
N SER A 139 -19.77 -9.57 -35.44
CA SER A 139 -20.04 -9.94 -36.84
C SER A 139 -18.70 -10.16 -37.54
#